data_AF-W7R3T0-F1
#
_entry.id   AF-W7R3T0-F1
#
_cell.length_a   1.000
_cell.length_b   1.000
_cell.length_c   1.000
_cell.angle_alpha   90.00
_cell.angle_beta   90.00
_cell.angle_gamma   90.00
#
_symmetry.space_group_name_H-M   'P 1'
#
loop_
_entity.id
_entity.type
_entity.pdbx_description
1 polymer ?
#
loop_
_entity_poly.entity_id
_entity_poly.type
_entity_poly.pdbx_seq_one_letter_code
_entity_poly.pdbx_strand_id
1 'polypeptide(L)'
;MKLGTTDNLPFDEQDKQDHNLVAGCESSVWLTVKPPHLIANIRATSDSKIVRGLLVIILYELNQIGIDQFNLSDCLSKYKLANHLSESRTNGLSQVFQQIKANLAS
;
A
#
# COMPACT_ATOMS: atom_id res chain seq x y z
N MET A 1 7.06 7.36 -24.21
CA MET A 1 6.39 6.42 -23.28
C MET A 1 6.69 6.88 -21.87
N LYS A 2 5.90 7.86 -21.37
CA LYS A 2 6.06 8.38 -20.02
C LYS A 2 5.51 7.31 -19.09
N LEU A 3 6.39 6.61 -18.40
CA LEU A 3 6.02 5.95 -17.14
C LEU A 3 5.30 7.04 -16.34
N GLY A 4 3.99 6.87 -16.16
CA GLY A 4 3.17 7.78 -15.37
C GLY A 4 3.94 8.08 -14.10
N THR A 5 4.15 9.36 -13.87
CA THR A 5 5.07 9.89 -12.90
C THR A 5 4.96 9.12 -11.59
N THR A 6 6.11 8.78 -11.04
CA THR A 6 6.30 8.39 -9.65
C THR A 6 6.00 9.58 -8.73
N ASP A 7 4.95 10.35 -9.02
CA ASP A 7 4.29 11.28 -8.11
C ASP A 7 3.41 10.47 -7.15
N ASN A 8 4.02 9.45 -6.53
CA ASN A 8 3.73 9.22 -5.13
C ASN A 8 4.27 10.47 -4.43
N LEU A 9 3.48 11.56 -4.48
CA LEU A 9 3.70 12.76 -3.68
C LEU A 9 4.14 12.27 -2.30
N PRO A 10 5.23 12.81 -1.72
CA PRO A 10 5.70 12.35 -0.43
C PRO A 10 4.50 12.27 0.50
N PHE A 11 4.35 11.13 1.17
CA PHE A 11 3.33 10.99 2.18
C PHE A 11 3.49 12.17 3.13
N ASP A 12 2.44 12.97 3.31
CA ASP A 12 2.55 14.19 4.10
C ASP A 12 2.93 13.79 5.52
N GLU A 13 3.98 14.39 6.06
CA GLU A 13 4.38 14.10 7.44
C GLU A 13 3.26 14.49 8.42
N GLN A 14 2.40 15.45 8.05
CA GLN A 14 1.21 15.79 8.81
C GLN A 14 0.17 14.66 8.81
N ASP A 15 0.15 13.81 7.79
CA ASP A 15 -0.76 12.67 7.68
C ASP A 15 -0.25 11.46 8.52
N LYS A 16 0.94 11.51 9.15
CA LYS A 16 1.44 10.45 10.05
C LYS A 16 0.83 10.55 11.45
N GLN A 17 -0.49 10.42 11.49
CA GLN A 17 -1.28 10.47 12.72
C GLN A 17 -1.74 9.07 13.10
N ASP A 18 -2.05 8.86 14.39
CA ASP A 18 -2.53 7.57 14.90
C ASP A 18 -3.79 7.07 14.18
N HIS A 19 -4.66 7.98 13.72
CA HIS A 19 -5.87 7.63 12.97
C HIS A 19 -5.58 7.06 11.57
N ASN A 20 -4.40 7.33 11.00
CA ASN A 20 -3.95 6.78 9.72
C ASN A 20 -3.05 5.55 9.91
N LEU A 21 -2.77 5.13 11.16
CA LEU A 21 -1.88 4.01 11.44
C LEU A 21 -2.60 2.68 11.18
N VAL A 22 -1.96 1.81 10.39
CA VAL A 22 -2.42 0.44 10.16
C VAL A 22 -1.89 -0.46 11.27
N ALA A 23 -2.79 -0.97 12.10
CA ALA A 23 -2.45 -1.92 13.15
C ALA A 23 -1.99 -3.29 12.58
N GLY A 24 -1.20 -4.03 13.35
CA GLY A 24 -0.78 -5.39 13.00
C GLY A 24 0.41 -5.50 12.04
N CYS A 25 1.11 -4.39 11.76
CA CYS A 25 2.39 -4.40 11.05
C CYS A 25 3.56 -4.36 12.06
N GLU A 26 4.63 -5.13 11.82
CA GLU A 26 5.87 -5.06 12.62
C GLU A 26 6.55 -3.69 12.52
N SER A 27 6.50 -3.11 11.33
CA SER A 27 6.94 -1.75 11.02
C SER A 27 5.73 -0.84 10.93
N SER A 28 5.79 0.37 11.45
CA SER A 28 4.66 1.31 11.36
C SER A 28 4.32 1.59 9.90
N VAL A 29 3.03 1.46 9.56
CA VAL A 29 2.49 1.81 8.23
C VAL A 29 1.39 2.83 8.42
N TRP A 30 1.46 3.94 7.70
CA TRP A 30 0.39 4.92 7.64
C TRP A 30 -0.27 4.88 6.27
N LEU A 31 -1.60 5.01 6.25
CA LEU A 31 -2.42 4.99 5.07
C LEU A 31 -3.45 6.12 5.11
N THR A 32 -3.58 6.86 4.04
CA THR A 32 -4.61 7.89 3.86
C THR A 32 -5.24 7.77 2.48
N VAL A 33 -6.52 8.11 2.38
CA VAL A 33 -7.25 8.18 1.11
C VAL A 33 -7.93 9.55 1.04
N LYS A 34 -7.41 10.42 0.18
CA LYS A 34 -7.98 11.76 0.02
C LYS A 34 -9.23 11.69 -0.86
N PRO A 35 -10.33 12.41 -0.52
CA PRO A 35 -11.47 12.53 -1.42
C PRO A 35 -11.06 13.07 -2.80
N PRO A 36 -11.64 12.56 -3.90
CA PRO A 36 -12.62 11.47 -3.96
C PRO A 36 -11.99 10.11 -3.63
N HIS A 37 -12.69 9.22 -2.91
CA HIS A 37 -12.19 7.91 -2.43
C HIS A 37 -11.87 6.92 -3.57
N LEU A 38 -10.81 7.23 -4.33
CA LEU A 38 -10.37 6.51 -5.51
C LEU A 38 -9.00 5.92 -5.26
N ILE A 39 -8.68 4.83 -5.98
CA ILE A 39 -7.38 4.16 -5.90
C ILE A 39 -6.21 5.15 -6.14
N ALA A 40 -6.38 6.09 -7.07
CA ALA A 40 -5.37 7.11 -7.38
C ALA A 40 -5.07 8.08 -6.22
N ASN A 41 -5.95 8.17 -5.22
CA ASN A 41 -5.83 9.06 -4.07
C ASN A 41 -5.37 8.35 -2.80
N ILE A 42 -5.09 7.04 -2.88
CA ILE A 42 -4.47 6.31 -1.79
C ILE A 42 -3.00 6.73 -1.68
N ARG A 43 -2.56 7.04 -0.46
CA ARG A 43 -1.15 7.22 -0.12
C ARG A 43 -0.83 6.32 1.07
N ALA A 44 0.33 5.67 1.02
CA ALA A 44 0.82 4.87 2.12
C ALA A 44 2.33 5.02 2.30
N THR A 45 2.79 4.98 3.55
CA THR A 45 4.22 5.03 3.88
C THR A 45 4.53 4.14 5.08
N SER A 46 5.82 3.87 5.29
CA SER A 46 6.32 3.12 6.43
C SER A 46 7.68 3.66 6.89
N ASP A 47 8.00 3.48 8.16
CA ASP A 47 9.35 3.70 8.70
C ASP A 47 10.38 2.77 8.01
N SER A 48 9.98 1.54 7.69
CA SER A 48 10.81 0.57 6.98
C SER A 48 10.96 0.91 5.49
N LYS A 49 12.21 0.99 5.02
CA LYS A 49 12.53 1.19 3.58
C LYS A 49 12.02 0.04 2.71
N ILE A 50 12.09 -1.20 3.23
CA ILE A 50 11.64 -2.39 2.50
C ILE A 50 10.12 -2.34 2.34
N VAL A 51 9.39 -2.07 3.43
CA VAL A 51 7.93 -2.01 3.39
C VAL A 51 7.45 -0.85 2.51
N ARG A 52 8.11 0.31 2.55
CA ARG A 52 7.85 1.39 1.58
C ARG A 52 7.94 0.95 0.13
N GLY A 53 9.00 0.21 -0.23
CA GLY A 53 9.14 -0.34 -1.58
C GLY A 53 7.99 -1.27 -1.96
N LEU A 54 7.56 -2.14 -1.05
CA LEU A 54 6.44 -3.06 -1.26
C LEU A 54 5.11 -2.32 -1.44
N LEU A 55 4.87 -1.28 -0.64
CA LEU A 55 3.67 -0.45 -0.75
C LEU A 55 3.59 0.23 -2.12
N VAL A 56 4.71 0.75 -2.65
CA VAL A 56 4.73 1.35 -4.00
C VAL A 56 4.32 0.32 -5.06
N ILE A 57 4.83 -0.90 -4.97
CA ILE A 57 4.51 -1.97 -5.93
C ILE A 57 3.02 -2.35 -5.85
N ILE A 58 2.50 -2.51 -4.62
CA ILE A 58 1.09 -2.84 -4.38
C ILE A 58 0.18 -1.75 -4.93
N LEU A 59 0.44 -0.48 -4.60
CA LEU A 59 -0.38 0.65 -5.05
C LEU A 59 -0.30 0.83 -6.58
N TYR A 60 0.88 0.61 -7.17
CA TYR A 60 1.06 0.65 -8.62
C TYR A 60 0.21 -0.42 -9.31
N GLU A 61 0.33 -1.69 -8.91
CA GLU A 61 -0.41 -2.79 -9.52
C GLU A 61 -1.92 -2.61 -9.29
N LEU A 62 -2.32 -2.20 -8.09
CA LEU A 62 -3.71 -1.89 -7.75
C LEU A 62 -4.31 -0.80 -8.65
N ASN A 63 -3.54 0.25 -8.97
CA ASN A 63 -3.97 1.30 -9.89
C ASN A 63 -4.19 0.77 -11.32
N GLN A 64 -3.38 -0.20 -11.74
CA GLN A 64 -3.43 -0.75 -13.09
C GLN A 64 -4.59 -1.73 -13.33
N ILE A 65 -4.87 -2.61 -12.35
CA ILE A 65 -5.87 -3.68 -12.53
C ILE A 65 -7.18 -3.46 -11.77
N GLY A 66 -7.19 -2.51 -10.83
CA GLY A 66 -8.34 -2.21 -9.98
C GLY A 66 -8.47 -3.13 -8.76
N ILE A 67 -9.28 -2.71 -7.79
CA ILE A 67 -9.43 -3.36 -6.49
C ILE A 67 -10.06 -4.77 -6.57
N ASP A 68 -10.96 -4.97 -7.54
CA ASP A 68 -11.69 -6.23 -7.70
C ASP A 68 -10.82 -7.35 -8.28
N GLN A 69 -9.82 -6.99 -9.09
CA GLN A 69 -8.90 -7.93 -9.72
C GLN A 69 -7.60 -8.12 -8.92
N PHE A 70 -7.33 -7.25 -7.96
CA PHE A 70 -6.06 -7.29 -7.23
C PHE A 70 -6.01 -8.42 -6.19
N ASN A 71 -4.93 -9.20 -6.26
CA ASN A 71 -4.56 -10.20 -5.27
C ASN A 71 -3.12 -9.96 -4.79
N LEU A 72 -2.92 -9.85 -3.48
CA LEU A 72 -1.61 -9.57 -2.88
C LEU A 72 -0.59 -10.68 -3.15
N SER A 73 -0.99 -11.95 -3.00
CA SER A 73 -0.10 -13.10 -3.22
C SER A 73 0.36 -13.19 -4.67
N ASP A 74 -0.55 -12.94 -5.62
CA ASP A 74 -0.22 -12.94 -7.04
C ASP A 74 0.71 -11.77 -7.39
N CYS A 75 0.45 -10.58 -6.83
CA CYS A 75 1.34 -9.43 -6.96
C CYS A 75 2.75 -9.76 -6.44
N LEU A 76 2.88 -10.25 -5.20
CA LEU A 76 4.18 -10.60 -4.62
C LEU A 76 4.91 -11.70 -5.41
N SER A 77 4.17 -12.65 -5.98
CA SER A 77 4.71 -13.71 -6.84
C SER A 77 5.20 -13.16 -8.19
N LYS A 78 4.40 -12.30 -8.83
CA LYS A 78 4.74 -11.61 -10.10
C LYS A 78 6.07 -10.86 -10.00
N TYR A 79 6.31 -10.20 -8.88
CA TYR A 79 7.54 -9.44 -8.63
C TYR A 79 8.66 -10.29 -7.98
N LYS A 80 8.46 -11.61 -7.79
CA LYS A 80 9.41 -12.52 -7.14
C LYS A 80 9.81 -12.11 -5.72
N LEU A 81 8.92 -11.39 -5.03
CA LEU A 81 9.16 -10.84 -3.70
C LEU A 81 8.76 -11.81 -2.59
N ALA A 82 7.87 -12.76 -2.86
CA ALA A 82 7.36 -13.71 -1.88
C ALA A 82 8.48 -14.41 -1.08
N ASN A 83 9.54 -14.85 -1.75
CA ASN A 83 10.68 -15.55 -1.13
C ASN A 83 11.59 -14.65 -0.27
N HIS A 84 11.42 -13.34 -0.37
CA HIS A 84 12.17 -12.36 0.39
C HIS A 84 11.39 -11.81 1.57
N LEU A 85 10.15 -12.26 1.78
CA LEU A 85 9.26 -11.82 2.85
C LEU A 85 9.12 -12.90 3.94
N SER A 86 9.11 -12.45 5.20
CA SER A 86 8.77 -13.29 6.34
C SER A 86 7.26 -13.31 6.46
N GLU A 87 6.72 -14.34 7.10
CA GLU A 87 5.28 -14.47 7.34
C GLU A 87 4.69 -13.20 7.97
N SER A 88 5.39 -12.63 8.95
CA SER A 88 4.97 -11.40 9.62
C SER A 88 4.87 -10.18 8.69
N ARG A 89 5.81 -10.02 7.74
CA ARG A 89 5.76 -8.94 6.75
C ARG A 89 4.61 -9.13 5.78
N THR A 90 4.36 -10.36 5.34
CA THR A 90 3.22 -10.69 4.48
C THR A 90 1.89 -10.44 5.20
N ASN A 91 1.82 -10.75 6.49
CA ASN A 91 0.65 -10.47 7.32
C ASN A 91 0.41 -8.95 7.46
N GLY A 92 1.45 -8.17 7.73
CA GLY A 92 1.35 -6.71 7.75
C GLY A 92 0.83 -6.12 6.43
N LEU A 93 1.36 -6.57 5.29
CA LEU A 93 0.87 -6.13 3.97
C LEU A 93 -0.59 -6.51 3.72
N SER A 94 -1.01 -7.67 4.21
CA SER A 94 -2.41 -8.11 4.12
C SER A 94 -3.34 -7.19 4.91
N GLN A 95 -2.93 -6.73 6.10
CA GLN A 95 -3.68 -5.74 6.89
C GLN A 95 -3.79 -4.39 6.17
N VAL A 96 -2.71 -3.93 5.55
CA VAL A 96 -2.73 -2.69 4.74
C VAL A 96 -3.73 -2.82 3.59
N PHE A 97 -3.73 -3.96 2.90
CA PHE A 97 -4.66 -4.18 1.80
C PHE A 97 -6.13 -4.25 2.25
N GLN A 98 -6.40 -4.83 3.42
CA GLN A 98 -7.75 -4.78 4.01
C GLN A 98 -8.18 -3.35 4.32
N GLN A 99 -7.28 -2.50 4.84
CA GLN A 99 -7.58 -1.09 5.08
C GLN A 99 -7.82 -0.30 3.80
N ILE A 100 -7.08 -0.57 2.74
CA ILE A 100 -7.36 0.00 1.41
C ILE A 100 -8.81 -0.29 1.00
N LYS A 101 -9.23 -1.55 1.09
CA LYS A 101 -10.61 -1.95 0.73
C LYS A 101 -11.65 -1.22 1.57
N ALA A 102 -11.44 -1.11 2.87
CA ALA A 102 -12.37 -0.41 3.76
C ALA A 102 -12.51 1.07 3.41
N ASN A 103 -11.40 1.75 3.11
CA ASN A 103 -11.40 3.18 2.77
C ASN A 103 -11.97 3.51 1.38
N LEU A 104 -11.98 2.54 0.45
CA LEU A 104 -12.58 2.71 -0.87
C LEU A 104 -14.08 2.37 -0.90
N ALA A 105 -14.58 1.65 0.10
CA ALA A 105 -15.99 1.30 0.24
C ALA A 105 -16.83 2.36 1.00
N SER A 106 -16.18 3.43 1.48
CA SER A 106 -16.78 4.56 2.20
C SER A 106 -17.02 5.74 1.28
#